data_AF-A0A231GX81-F1
#
_entry.id   AF-A0A231GX81-F1
#
_cell.length_a   1.000
_cell.length_b   1.000
_cell.length_c   1.000
_cell.angle_alpha   90.00
_cell.angle_beta   90.00
_cell.angle_gamma   90.00
#
_symmetry.space_group_name_H-M   'P 1'
#
loop_
_entity.id
_entity.type
_entity.pdbx_description
1 polymer ?
#
loop_
_entity_poly.entity_id
_entity_poly.type
_entity_poly.pdbx_seq_one_letter_code
_entity_poly.pdbx_strand_id
1 'polypeptide(L)'
;MDESTTIIAKTIGSPAGIDDNPWESGHPADGERVAIFAFAVTGVDDRSADIRTYHVTPPDQAREGTVVPEHRSPQGVVTTWLGCGTGTVVEPATHLDIQQAMMDLDSSAKTMFECRVRPDNPDLTR
;
A
#
# COMPACT_ATOMS: atom_id res chain seq x y z
N MET A 1 -2.17 -20.36 -17.92
CA MET A 1 -1.06 -19.40 -17.83
C MET A 1 -1.52 -18.38 -16.82
N ASP A 2 -1.05 -18.50 -15.58
CA ASP A 2 -1.36 -17.57 -14.50
C ASP A 2 -0.77 -16.20 -14.85
N GLU A 3 -1.61 -15.28 -15.31
CA GLU A 3 -1.30 -13.85 -15.20
C GLU A 3 -1.14 -13.59 -13.70
N SER A 4 0.11 -13.56 -13.24
CA SER A 4 0.43 -13.28 -11.84
C SER A 4 -0.22 -11.95 -11.48
N THR A 5 -1.31 -12.00 -10.71
CA THR A 5 -2.11 -10.80 -10.45
C THR A 5 -1.31 -9.89 -9.54
N THR A 6 -0.93 -8.72 -10.06
CA THR A 6 -0.17 -7.72 -9.32
C THR A 6 -1.12 -6.70 -8.71
N ILE A 7 -0.71 -6.12 -7.58
CA ILE A 7 -1.41 -5.00 -6.93
C ILE A 7 -0.57 -3.74 -7.04
N ILE A 8 -1.25 -2.60 -7.10
CA ILE A 8 -0.62 -1.29 -6.90
C ILE A 8 -0.65 -1.01 -5.40
N ALA A 9 0.50 -0.75 -4.80
CA ALA A 9 0.64 -0.48 -3.39
C ALA A 9 1.49 0.76 -3.13
N LYS A 10 1.14 1.51 -2.10
CA LYS A 10 1.85 2.71 -1.68
C LYS A 10 3.07 2.37 -0.84
N THR A 11 4.17 3.06 -1.08
CA THR A 11 5.40 2.95 -0.29
C THR A 11 5.35 3.79 0.99
N ILE A 12 4.43 4.76 1.07
CA ILE A 12 4.13 5.55 2.27
C ILE A 12 2.83 5.06 2.88
N GLY A 13 2.78 5.06 4.21
CA GLY A 13 1.66 4.68 5.05
C GLY A 13 1.86 3.28 5.60
N SER A 14 1.67 3.13 6.90
CA SER A 14 1.79 1.88 7.63
C SER A 14 0.77 1.82 8.76
N PRO A 15 0.61 0.66 9.42
CA PRO A 15 -0.15 0.56 10.66
C PRO A 15 0.27 1.56 11.75
N ALA A 16 1.47 2.12 11.71
CA ALA A 16 1.92 3.15 12.64
C ALA A 16 1.42 4.56 12.28
N GLY A 17 1.05 4.81 11.01
CA GLY A 17 0.50 6.08 10.55
C GLY A 17 0.40 6.17 9.02
N ILE A 18 -0.56 6.94 8.50
CA ILE A 18 -0.81 7.05 7.04
C ILE A 18 0.29 7.83 6.29
N ASP A 19 0.99 8.72 6.98
CA ASP A 19 2.11 9.51 6.45
C ASP A 19 3.48 8.90 6.81
N ASP A 20 3.49 7.73 7.44
CA ASP A 20 4.71 7.03 7.85
C ASP A 20 5.47 6.53 6.62
N ASN A 21 6.77 6.84 6.52
CA ASN A 21 7.64 6.24 5.52
C ASN A 21 8.57 5.23 6.21
N PRO A 22 8.29 3.92 6.08
CA PRO A 22 9.05 2.88 6.77
C PRO A 22 10.34 2.50 6.04
N TRP A 23 10.62 3.11 4.87
CA TRP A 23 11.71 2.71 3.99
C TRP A 23 12.96 3.59 4.17
N GLU A 24 14.12 2.95 4.08
CA GLU A 24 15.36 3.64 3.80
C GLU A 24 15.39 4.14 2.35
N SER A 25 16.28 5.08 2.04
CA SER A 25 16.38 5.65 0.70
C SER A 25 16.70 4.57 -0.35
N GLY A 26 15.95 4.57 -1.45
CA GLY A 26 16.12 3.61 -2.55
C GLY A 26 15.32 2.31 -2.40
N HIS A 27 14.49 2.19 -1.35
CA HIS A 27 13.60 1.06 -1.13
C HIS A 27 12.12 1.48 -1.22
N PRO A 28 11.20 0.55 -1.57
CA PRO A 28 11.45 -0.84 -1.96
C PRO A 28 12.02 -0.96 -3.39
N ALA A 29 12.96 -1.89 -3.58
CA ALA A 29 13.63 -2.16 -4.86
C ALA A 29 12.95 -3.31 -5.64
N ASP A 30 13.27 -3.40 -6.94
CA ASP A 30 12.80 -4.52 -7.78
C ASP A 30 13.26 -5.87 -7.22
N GLY A 31 12.35 -6.85 -7.18
CA GLY A 31 12.59 -8.18 -6.63
C GLY A 31 12.64 -8.23 -5.09
N GLU A 32 12.48 -7.11 -4.40
CA GLU A 32 12.52 -7.07 -2.94
C GLU A 32 11.24 -7.67 -2.34
N ARG A 33 11.41 -8.43 -1.26
CA ARG A 33 10.29 -8.98 -0.50
C ARG A 33 9.76 -7.93 0.45
N VAL A 34 8.44 -7.76 0.48
CA VAL A 34 7.77 -6.71 1.26
C VAL A 34 6.61 -7.29 2.06
N ALA A 35 6.29 -6.66 3.18
CA ALA A 35 5.05 -6.89 3.90
C ALA A 35 3.94 -6.03 3.27
N ILE A 36 2.77 -6.62 3.05
CA ILE A 36 1.61 -5.94 2.46
C ILE A 36 0.58 -5.67 3.54
N PHE A 37 0.06 -4.45 3.56
CA PHE A 37 -1.06 -4.06 4.39
C PHE A 37 -2.16 -3.43 3.55
N ALA A 38 -3.41 -3.63 3.94
CA ALA A 38 -4.56 -2.92 3.39
C ALA A 38 -5.07 -1.91 4.42
N PHE A 39 -5.10 -0.64 4.04
CA PHE A 39 -5.90 0.37 4.71
C PHE A 39 -7.31 0.30 4.14
N ALA A 40 -8.25 -0.21 4.93
CA ALA A 40 -9.63 -0.41 4.52
C ALA A 40 -10.51 0.66 5.16
N VAL A 41 -11.29 1.36 4.34
CA VAL A 41 -12.41 2.19 4.78
C VAL A 41 -13.65 1.32 4.74
N THR A 42 -14.12 0.92 5.92
CA THR A 42 -15.25 -0.02 6.09
C THR A 42 -16.58 0.70 6.26
N GLY A 43 -16.58 2.02 6.48
CA GLY A 43 -17.80 2.81 6.48
C GLY A 43 -17.62 4.33 6.42
N VAL A 44 -18.69 5.01 6.00
CA VAL A 44 -18.81 6.48 5.94
C VAL A 44 -20.24 6.85 6.33
N ASP A 45 -20.42 7.74 7.31
CA ASP A 45 -21.73 8.21 7.78
C ASP A 45 -22.73 7.07 8.07
N ASP A 46 -22.25 6.05 8.79
CA ASP A 46 -22.98 4.83 9.15
C ASP A 46 -23.46 3.95 7.97
N ARG A 47 -22.90 4.17 6.78
CA ARG A 47 -23.05 3.29 5.63
C ARG A 47 -21.80 2.44 5.45
N SER A 48 -21.99 1.17 5.08
CA SER A 48 -20.89 0.29 4.72
C SER A 48 -20.16 0.81 3.48
N ALA A 49 -18.84 0.81 3.53
CA ALA A 49 -17.95 1.03 2.40
C ALA A 49 -16.98 -0.16 2.30
N ASP A 50 -16.45 -0.44 1.12
CA ASP A 50 -15.34 -1.39 0.94
C ASP A 50 -14.33 -0.75 -0.02
N ILE A 51 -13.60 0.23 0.50
CA ILE A 51 -12.51 0.89 -0.23
C ILE A 51 -11.21 0.45 0.42
N ARG A 52 -10.31 -0.12 -0.38
CA ARG A 52 -9.01 -0.61 0.11
C ARG A 52 -7.89 0.10 -0.63
N THR A 53 -6.93 0.60 0.13
CA THR A 53 -5.64 1.06 -0.39
C THR A 53 -4.57 0.12 0.14
N TYR A 54 -3.72 -0.40 -0.73
CA TYR A 54 -2.61 -1.25 -0.32
C TYR A 54 -1.37 -0.42 -0.03
N HIS A 55 -0.62 -0.86 0.97
CA HIS A 55 0.61 -0.24 1.44
C HIS A 55 1.66 -1.32 1.64
N VAL A 56 2.93 -0.97 1.44
CA VAL A 56 4.06 -1.87 1.62
C VAL A 56 5.04 -1.34 2.64
N THR A 57 5.56 -2.24 3.45
CA THR A 57 6.59 -1.96 4.46
C THR A 57 7.67 -3.05 4.42
N PRO A 58 8.78 -2.89 5.15
CA PRO A 58 9.81 -3.92 5.27
C PRO A 58 9.23 -5.30 5.65
N PRO A 59 9.79 -6.40 5.09
CA PRO A 59 9.20 -7.73 5.19
C PRO A 59 9.17 -8.30 6.61
N ASP A 60 10.02 -7.81 7.52
CA ASP A 60 10.04 -8.18 8.94
C ASP A 60 8.76 -7.77 9.68
N GLN A 61 7.99 -6.83 9.11
CA GLN A 61 6.72 -6.38 9.68
C GLN A 61 5.52 -7.22 9.23
N ALA A 62 5.72 -8.26 8.40
CA ALA A 62 4.63 -9.05 7.84
C ALA A 62 3.68 -9.62 8.90
N ARG A 63 2.38 -9.42 8.67
CA ARG A 63 1.29 -9.90 9.52
C ARG A 63 0.09 -10.28 8.67
N GLU A 64 -0.80 -11.08 9.24
CA GLU A 64 -2.07 -11.46 8.63
C GLU A 64 -3.24 -11.09 9.56
N GLY A 65 -4.37 -10.69 8.97
CA GLY A 65 -5.59 -10.34 9.69
C GLY A 65 -5.60 -8.90 10.22
N THR A 66 -6.45 -8.60 11.20
CA THR A 66 -6.58 -7.23 11.74
C THR A 66 -5.32 -6.83 12.51
N VAL A 67 -4.65 -5.75 12.06
CA VAL A 67 -3.40 -5.24 12.66
C VAL A 67 -3.68 -4.05 13.57
N VAL A 68 -4.52 -3.12 13.11
CA VAL A 68 -5.03 -2.01 13.91
C VAL A 68 -6.53 -2.17 14.00
N PRO A 69 -7.13 -2.12 15.20
CA PRO A 69 -8.59 -2.17 15.38
C PRO A 69 -9.29 -1.04 14.62
N GLU A 70 -10.58 -1.23 14.37
CA GLU A 70 -11.40 -0.21 13.72
C GLU A 70 -11.34 1.12 14.46
N HIS A 71 -11.12 2.20 13.71
CA HIS A 71 -11.11 3.56 14.20
C HIS A 71 -12.19 4.36 13.50
N ARG A 72 -13.00 5.09 14.27
CA ARG A 72 -14.02 6.01 13.76
C ARG A 72 -13.54 7.45 13.90
N SER A 73 -13.41 8.14 12.77
CA SER A 73 -13.06 9.56 12.76
C SER A 73 -14.26 10.44 13.16
N PRO A 74 -14.02 11.69 13.61
CA PRO A 74 -15.09 12.66 13.85
C PRO A 74 -15.97 12.95 12.62
N GLN A 75 -15.44 12.71 11.42
CA GLN A 75 -16.15 12.85 10.14
C GLN A 75 -16.98 11.61 9.78
N GLY A 76 -17.15 10.65 10.70
CA GLY A 76 -17.99 9.47 10.49
C GLY A 76 -17.35 8.39 9.61
N VAL A 77 -16.06 8.48 9.33
CA VAL A 77 -15.33 7.47 8.53
C VAL A 77 -14.81 6.37 9.46
N VAL A 78 -15.09 5.12 9.13
CA VAL A 78 -14.57 3.94 9.84
C VAL A 78 -13.45 3.33 9.02
N THR A 79 -12.28 3.18 9.64
CA THR A 79 -11.09 2.65 8.99
C THR A 79 -10.45 1.53 9.80
N THR A 80 -9.75 0.62 9.14
CA THR A 80 -8.97 -0.45 9.77
C THR A 80 -7.72 -0.75 8.96
N TRP A 81 -6.69 -1.27 9.62
CA TRP A 81 -5.52 -1.83 8.94
C TRP A 81 -5.56 -3.34 8.99
N LEU A 82 -5.41 -3.97 7.83
CA LEU A 82 -5.34 -5.41 7.67
C LEU A 82 -3.94 -5.80 7.18
N GLY A 83 -3.36 -6.82 7.78
CA GLY A 83 -2.17 -7.49 7.31
C GLY A 83 -2.54 -8.49 6.23
N CYS A 84 -1.83 -8.42 5.11
CA CYS A 84 -2.08 -9.22 3.91
C CYS A 84 -0.98 -10.26 3.66
N GLY A 85 -0.03 -10.43 4.60
CA GLY A 85 1.14 -11.28 4.44
C GLY A 85 2.25 -10.58 3.67
N THR A 86 2.96 -11.33 2.82
CA THR A 86 4.09 -10.85 2.03
C THR A 86 3.83 -10.85 0.53
N GLY A 87 4.66 -10.11 -0.20
CA GLY A 87 4.78 -10.22 -1.65
C GLY A 87 6.16 -9.81 -2.13
N THR A 88 6.33 -9.82 -3.44
CA THR A 88 7.57 -9.42 -4.11
C THR A 88 7.31 -8.21 -5.00
N VAL A 89 8.13 -7.18 -4.89
CA VAL A 89 8.08 -6.01 -5.77
C VAL A 89 8.48 -6.44 -7.18
N VAL A 90 7.67 -6.08 -8.16
CA VAL A 90 7.92 -6.34 -9.60
C VAL A 90 8.09 -5.06 -10.40
N GLU A 91 7.73 -3.92 -9.81
CA GLU A 91 7.99 -2.58 -10.35
C GLU A 91 8.16 -1.64 -9.14
N PRO A 92 9.37 -1.14 -8.86
CA PRO A 92 9.59 -0.23 -7.74
C PRO A 92 8.99 1.14 -8.03
N ALA A 93 8.81 1.95 -6.97
CA ALA A 93 8.41 3.34 -7.15
C ALA A 93 9.47 4.11 -7.94
N THR A 94 9.04 4.98 -8.85
CA THR A 94 9.95 5.70 -9.73
C THR A 94 10.54 6.90 -9.01
N HIS A 95 11.87 6.95 -8.90
CA HIS A 95 12.58 8.18 -8.59
C HIS A 95 12.57 9.08 -9.83
N LEU A 96 11.62 10.02 -9.89
CA LEU A 96 11.57 11.01 -10.97
C LEU A 96 12.50 12.18 -10.66
N ASP A 97 13.25 12.61 -11.67
CA ASP A 97 14.01 13.87 -11.60
C ASP A 97 13.02 15.06 -11.49
N ILE A 98 13.42 16.15 -10.85
CA ILE A 98 12.64 17.40 -10.69
C ILE A 98 12.10 17.86 -12.05
N GLN A 99 12.88 17.74 -13.12
CA GLN A 99 12.43 18.14 -14.46
C GLN A 99 11.29 17.26 -14.99
N GLN A 100 11.29 15.96 -14.68
CA GLN A 100 10.22 15.04 -15.08
C GLN A 100 8.97 15.24 -14.20
N ALA A 101 9.18 15.48 -12.90
CA ALA A 101 8.11 15.76 -11.94
C ALA A 101 7.29 17.02 -12.30
N MET A 102 7.94 18.01 -12.90
CA MET A 102 7.31 19.26 -13.31
C MET A 102 6.49 19.18 -14.62
N MET A 103 6.66 18.13 -15.42
CA MET A 103 5.94 17.97 -16.69
C MET A 103 4.50 17.46 -16.49
N ASP A 104 4.27 16.65 -15.47
CA ASP A 104 2.94 16.17 -15.07
C ASP A 104 2.96 15.84 -13.57
N LEU A 105 2.61 16.83 -12.75
CA LEU A 105 2.70 16.75 -11.28
C LEU A 105 1.81 15.63 -10.68
N ASP A 106 0.63 15.37 -11.25
CA ASP A 106 -0.32 14.40 -10.69
C ASP A 106 0.13 12.96 -10.98
N SER A 107 0.54 12.70 -12.23
CA SER A 107 1.13 11.41 -12.62
C SER A 107 2.45 11.17 -11.89
N SER A 108 3.28 12.22 -11.77
CA SER A 108 4.57 12.12 -11.09
C SER A 108 4.42 11.81 -9.61
N ALA A 109 3.46 12.43 -8.92
CA ALA A 109 3.20 12.16 -7.51
C ALA A 109 2.78 10.69 -7.27
N LYS A 110 1.93 10.13 -8.13
CA LYS A 110 1.57 8.70 -8.04
C LYS A 110 2.78 7.80 -8.25
N THR A 111 3.54 8.05 -9.31
CA THR A 111 4.67 7.18 -9.67
C THR A 111 5.81 7.20 -8.63
N MET A 112 5.95 8.30 -7.86
CA MET A 112 6.96 8.41 -6.79
C MET A 112 6.60 7.61 -5.52
N PHE A 113 5.32 7.32 -5.29
CA PHE A 113 4.86 6.69 -4.04
C PHE A 113 4.13 5.38 -4.25
N GLU A 114 3.96 4.93 -5.49
CA GLU A 114 3.31 3.67 -5.82
C GLU A 114 4.32 2.70 -6.45
N CYS A 115 4.24 1.44 -6.04
CA CYS A 115 4.98 0.33 -6.60
C CYS A 115 3.99 -0.77 -7.01
N ARG A 116 4.43 -1.68 -7.89
CA ARG A 116 3.71 -2.92 -8.16
C ARG A 116 4.31 -4.07 -7.40
N VAL A 117 3.43 -4.82 -6.75
CA VAL A 117 3.80 -6.00 -5.98
C VAL A 117 3.01 -7.19 -6.48
N ARG A 118 3.68 -8.33 -6.58
CA ARG A 118 3.04 -9.64 -6.72
C ARG A 118 2.87 -10.23 -5.32
N PRO A 119 1.65 -10.29 -4.77
CA PRO A 119 1.42 -10.93 -3.48
C PRO A 119 1.77 -12.41 -3.53
N ASP A 120 2.26 -12.97 -2.41
CA ASP A 120 2.47 -14.41 -2.30
C ASP A 120 1.13 -15.16 -2.14
N ASN A 121 0.12 -14.47 -1.60
CA ASN A 121 -1.25 -14.97 -1.50
C ASN A 121 -2.11 -14.43 -2.67
N PRO A 122 -2.53 -15.28 -3.62
CA PRO A 122 -3.30 -14.85 -4.80
C PRO A 122 -4.74 -14.42 -4.48
N ASP A 123 -5.28 -14.75 -3.30
CA ASP A 123 -6.64 -14.35 -2.93
C ASP A 123 -6.77 -12.85 -2.59
N LEU A 124 -5.65 -12.12 -2.52
CA LEU A 124 -5.65 -10.68 -2.22
C LEU A 124 -6.27 -9.84 -3.35
N THR A 125 -6.29 -10.36 -4.57
CA THR A 125 -6.70 -9.65 -5.78
C THR A 125 -8.12 -9.97 -6.21
N ARG A 126 -8.86 -10.74 -5.39
CA ARG A 126 -10.18 -11.29 -5.73
C ARG A 126 -11.33 -10.58 -5.04
#